data_AF-A0A6P4YH57-F1
#
_entry.id   AF-A0A6P4YH57-F1
#
_cell.length_a   1.000
_cell.length_b   1.000
_cell.length_c   1.000
_cell.angle_alpha   90.00
_cell.angle_beta   90.00
_cell.angle_gamma   90.00
#
_symmetry.space_group_name_H-M   'P 1'
#
loop_
_entity.id
_entity.type
_entity.pdbx_description
1 polymer ?
#
loop_
_entity_poly.entity_id
_entity_poly.type
_entity_poly.pdbx_seq_one_letter_code
_entity_poly.pdbx_strand_id
1 'polypeptide(L)'
;MDVLDTWQKRPGPKDTIQLLKNTLLDCGLKAIAETMVATEERKVEIIKYKKKLSGAFYTIAEDTGPDKWKDLARKLGLKPAQIDGIETRHPREVKECCMDVLETWRLREGGAATVQALQQALREADLTALADDIDMSPAQ
;
A
#
# COMPACT_ATOMS: atom_id res chain seq x y z
N MET A 1 -38.02 -21.34 0.23
CA MET A 1 -37.09 -20.91 -0.83
C MET A 1 -35.75 -21.52 -0.50
N ASP A 2 -35.28 -22.44 -1.31
CA ASP A 2 -34.15 -23.29 -0.97
C ASP A 2 -32.85 -22.49 -1.11
N VAL A 3 -32.19 -22.25 0.03
CA VAL A 3 -30.99 -21.40 0.09
C VAL A 3 -29.95 -21.92 -0.91
N LEU A 4 -29.82 -23.25 -1.04
CA LEU A 4 -28.87 -23.93 -1.92
C LEU A 4 -29.10 -23.64 -3.42
N ASP A 5 -30.36 -23.49 -3.85
CA ASP A 5 -30.71 -23.14 -5.23
C ASP A 5 -30.22 -21.74 -5.62
N THR A 6 -30.13 -20.86 -4.61
CA THR A 6 -29.62 -19.49 -4.74
C THR A 6 -28.09 -19.46 -4.86
N TRP A 7 -27.39 -20.41 -4.25
CA TRP A 7 -25.92 -20.54 -4.31
C TRP A 7 -25.41 -21.18 -5.60
N GLN A 8 -26.26 -21.94 -6.30
CA GLN A 8 -25.89 -22.65 -7.51
C GLN A 8 -25.70 -21.71 -8.72
N LYS A 9 -26.38 -20.55 -8.72
CA LYS A 9 -26.19 -19.48 -9.71
C LYS A 9 -25.10 -18.52 -9.23
N ARG A 10 -23.86 -19.01 -9.18
CA ARG A 10 -22.73 -18.32 -8.53
C ARG A 10 -22.60 -16.86 -8.98
N PRO A 11 -22.97 -15.90 -8.12
CA PRO A 11 -22.82 -14.51 -8.43
C PRO A 11 -21.37 -14.10 -8.10
N GLY A 12 -20.94 -12.90 -8.52
CA GLY A 12 -19.55 -12.48 -8.36
C GLY A 12 -19.12 -12.45 -6.88
N PRO A 13 -17.82 -12.33 -6.58
CA PRO A 13 -17.31 -12.26 -5.20
C PRO A 13 -18.03 -11.19 -4.35
N LYS A 14 -18.36 -10.05 -4.96
CA LYS A 14 -19.08 -8.95 -4.33
C LYS A 14 -20.53 -9.31 -3.99
N ASP A 15 -21.22 -9.98 -4.90
CA ASP A 15 -22.62 -10.37 -4.75
C ASP A 15 -22.75 -11.51 -3.71
N THR A 16 -21.76 -12.40 -3.68
CA THR A 16 -21.68 -13.47 -2.68
C THR A 16 -21.53 -12.90 -1.28
N ILE A 17 -20.69 -11.86 -1.09
CA ILE A 17 -20.53 -11.20 0.21
C ILE A 17 -21.82 -10.49 0.65
N GLN A 18 -22.51 -9.80 -0.27
CA GLN A 18 -23.79 -9.13 0.04
C GLN A 18 -24.90 -10.13 0.36
N LEU A 19 -24.95 -11.25 -0.35
CA LEU A 19 -25.89 -12.32 -0.07
C LEU A 19 -25.63 -12.93 1.32
N LEU A 20 -24.36 -13.22 1.63
CA LEU A 20 -23.95 -13.77 2.94
C LEU A 20 -24.25 -12.80 4.09
N LYS A 21 -24.07 -11.50 3.85
CA LYS A 21 -24.49 -10.45 4.80
C LYS A 21 -25.99 -10.47 5.05
N ASN A 22 -26.80 -10.46 3.99
CA ASN A 22 -28.27 -10.42 4.10
C ASN A 22 -28.81 -11.68 4.80
N THR A 23 -28.28 -12.85 4.47
CA THR A 23 -28.69 -14.09 5.13
C THR A 23 -28.31 -14.11 6.61
N LEU A 24 -27.14 -13.58 7.00
CA LEU A 24 -26.76 -13.46 8.41
C LEU A 24 -27.66 -12.48 9.19
N LEU A 25 -28.12 -11.41 8.55
CA LEU A 25 -29.11 -10.49 9.12
C LEU A 25 -30.46 -11.18 9.30
N ASP A 26 -30.91 -11.93 8.30
CA ASP A 26 -32.16 -12.71 8.36
C ASP A 26 -32.10 -13.81 9.44
N CYS A 27 -30.91 -14.35 9.71
CA CYS A 27 -30.66 -15.30 10.79
C CYS A 27 -30.47 -14.67 12.18
N GLY A 28 -30.60 -13.34 12.32
CA GLY A 28 -30.45 -12.65 13.60
C GLY A 28 -29.00 -12.56 14.14
N LEU A 29 -28.00 -12.90 13.32
CA LEU A 29 -26.58 -12.88 13.66
C LEU A 29 -25.96 -11.50 13.38
N LYS A 30 -26.62 -10.44 13.88
CA LYS A 30 -26.32 -9.04 13.55
C LYS A 30 -24.86 -8.64 13.81
N ALA A 31 -24.29 -9.06 14.94
CA ALA A 31 -22.91 -8.73 15.30
C ALA A 31 -21.88 -9.28 14.28
N ILE A 32 -22.14 -10.48 13.72
CA ILE A 32 -21.26 -11.09 12.72
C ILE A 32 -21.41 -10.35 11.38
N ALA A 33 -22.64 -10.01 10.98
CA ALA A 33 -22.87 -9.24 9.75
C ALA A 33 -22.21 -7.84 9.80
N GLU A 34 -22.23 -7.16 10.96
CA GLU A 34 -21.59 -5.85 11.16
C GLU A 34 -20.06 -5.94 11.07
N THR A 35 -19.44 -6.94 11.70
CA THR A 35 -17.99 -7.15 11.60
C THR A 35 -17.52 -7.48 10.18
N MET A 36 -18.34 -8.19 9.39
CA MET A 36 -18.04 -8.45 7.98
C MET A 36 -18.05 -7.18 7.13
N VAL A 37 -19.01 -6.28 7.34
CA VAL A 37 -19.07 -4.97 6.64
C VAL A 37 -17.86 -4.13 6.98
N ALA A 38 -17.54 -4.01 8.27
CA ALA A 38 -16.37 -3.27 8.74
C ALA A 38 -15.06 -3.84 8.16
N THR A 39 -14.99 -5.15 7.94
CA THR A 39 -13.82 -5.81 7.33
C THR A 39 -13.67 -5.43 5.85
N GLU A 40 -14.78 -5.30 5.11
CA GLU A 40 -14.73 -4.96 3.68
C GLU A 40 -14.43 -3.47 3.47
N GLU A 41 -15.06 -2.58 4.24
CA GLU A 41 -14.73 -1.15 4.25
C GLU A 41 -13.26 -0.91 4.59
N ARG A 42 -12.73 -1.65 5.58
CA ARG A 42 -11.31 -1.61 5.92
C ARG A 42 -10.40 -2.06 4.77
N LYS A 43 -10.78 -3.07 3.98
CA LYS A 43 -10.01 -3.47 2.78
C LYS A 43 -10.03 -2.38 1.71
N VAL A 44 -11.17 -1.72 1.47
CA VAL A 44 -11.28 -0.62 0.52
C VAL A 44 -10.34 0.52 0.90
N GLU A 45 -10.27 0.88 2.18
CA GLU A 45 -9.35 1.93 2.67
C GLU A 45 -7.88 1.53 2.52
N ILE A 46 -7.53 0.25 2.77
CA ILE A 46 -6.17 -0.27 2.54
C ILE A 46 -5.79 -0.17 1.05
N ILE A 47 -6.71 -0.53 0.14
CA ILE A 47 -6.47 -0.44 -1.31
C ILE A 47 -6.26 1.02 -1.73
N LYS A 48 -7.10 1.94 -1.22
CA LYS A 48 -7.00 3.37 -1.48
C LYS A 48 -5.67 3.94 -0.96
N TYR A 49 -5.27 3.59 0.26
CA TYR A 49 -3.99 3.97 0.84
C TYR A 49 -2.82 3.46 0.01
N LYS A 50 -2.83 2.18 -0.39
CA LYS A 50 -1.78 1.60 -1.24
C LYS A 50 -1.66 2.32 -2.58
N LYS A 51 -2.78 2.71 -3.19
CA LYS A 51 -2.79 3.50 -4.43
C LYS A 51 -2.21 4.90 -4.23
N LYS A 52 -2.58 5.59 -3.14
CA LYS A 52 -2.04 6.93 -2.80
C LYS A 52 -0.52 6.85 -2.55
N LEU A 53 -0.08 5.82 -1.80
CA LEU A 53 1.33 5.55 -1.53
C LEU A 53 2.13 5.28 -2.81
N SER A 54 1.57 4.50 -3.74
CA SER A 54 2.18 4.26 -5.05
C SER A 54 2.30 5.54 -5.88
N GLY A 55 1.33 6.46 -5.77
CA GLY A 55 1.42 7.78 -6.41
C GLY A 55 2.56 8.61 -5.81
N ALA A 56 2.68 8.64 -4.48
CA ALA A 56 3.78 9.33 -3.80
C ALA A 56 5.15 8.75 -4.20
N PHE A 57 5.27 7.42 -4.33
CA PHE A 57 6.51 6.78 -4.78
C PHE A 57 6.92 7.22 -6.18
N TYR A 58 5.95 7.34 -7.09
CA TYR A 58 6.20 7.83 -8.44
C TYR A 58 6.74 9.26 -8.44
N THR A 59 6.11 10.17 -7.69
CA THR A 59 6.58 11.57 -7.55
C THR A 59 7.98 11.63 -6.96
N ILE A 60 8.25 10.88 -5.89
CA ILE A 60 9.58 10.80 -5.29
C ILE A 60 10.60 10.31 -6.33
N ALA A 61 10.31 9.23 -7.05
CA ALA A 61 11.22 8.65 -8.02
C ALA A 61 11.47 9.55 -9.24
N GLU A 62 10.51 10.40 -9.60
CA GLU A 62 10.62 11.38 -10.69
C GLU A 62 11.52 12.57 -10.30
N ASP A 63 11.39 13.05 -9.07
CA ASP A 63 12.14 14.21 -8.56
C ASP A 63 13.45 13.84 -7.85
N THR A 64 13.69 12.54 -7.60
CA THR A 64 14.95 12.05 -7.02
C THR A 64 16.04 12.02 -8.08
N GLY A 65 17.08 12.84 -7.87
CA GLY A 65 18.25 12.87 -8.74
C GLY A 65 19.04 11.54 -8.78
N PRO A 66 19.92 11.38 -9.79
CA PRO A 66 20.64 10.14 -10.10
C PRO A 66 21.46 9.54 -8.94
N ASP A 67 21.92 10.37 -8.01
CA ASP A 67 22.77 9.95 -6.90
C ASP A 67 22.01 9.85 -5.56
N LYS A 68 20.82 10.45 -5.46
CA LYS A 68 20.07 10.58 -4.20
C LYS A 68 19.25 9.34 -3.83
N TRP A 69 18.89 8.50 -4.80
CA TRP A 69 18.14 7.28 -4.53
C TRP A 69 18.94 6.28 -3.67
N LYS A 70 20.28 6.25 -3.79
CA LYS A 70 21.15 5.41 -2.95
C LYS A 70 21.20 5.90 -1.51
N ASP A 71 21.21 7.21 -1.31
CA ASP A 71 21.15 7.81 0.03
C ASP A 71 19.80 7.50 0.68
N LEU A 72 18.71 7.70 -0.06
CA LEU A 72 17.36 7.33 0.40
C LEU A 72 17.29 5.84 0.77
N ALA A 73 17.84 4.95 -0.03
CA ALA A 73 17.88 3.52 0.26
C ALA A 73 18.60 3.21 1.58
N ARG A 74 19.75 3.86 1.84
CA ARG A 74 20.49 3.72 3.11
C ARG A 74 19.68 4.25 4.29
N LYS A 75 18.97 5.37 4.13
CA LYS A 75 18.11 5.95 5.17
C LYS A 75 16.88 5.09 5.47
N LEU A 76 16.33 4.43 4.46
CA LEU A 76 15.30 3.40 4.61
C LEU A 76 15.83 2.07 5.14
N GLY A 77 17.13 1.99 5.45
CA GLY A 77 17.77 0.85 6.10
C GLY A 77 18.08 -0.33 5.18
N LEU A 78 18.08 -0.14 3.85
CA LEU A 78 18.51 -1.17 2.90
C LEU A 78 20.02 -1.39 3.04
N LYS A 79 20.43 -2.66 2.93
CA LYS A 79 21.85 -3.04 2.98
C LYS A 79 22.56 -2.68 1.67
N PRO A 80 23.87 -2.39 1.68
CA PRO A 80 24.64 -2.12 0.45
C PRO A 80 24.43 -3.17 -0.65
N ALA A 81 24.46 -4.46 -0.29
CA ALA A 81 24.22 -5.55 -1.25
C ALA A 81 22.82 -5.51 -1.90
N GLN A 82 21.80 -4.98 -1.22
CA GLN A 82 20.48 -4.79 -1.82
C GLN A 82 20.48 -3.62 -2.79
N ILE A 83 21.19 -2.53 -2.46
CA ILE A 83 21.33 -1.34 -3.30
C ILE A 83 22.08 -1.69 -4.59
N ASP A 84 23.19 -2.43 -4.48
CA ASP A 84 23.95 -2.91 -5.64
C ASP A 84 23.10 -3.87 -6.49
N GLY A 85 22.30 -4.74 -5.83
CA GLY A 85 21.35 -5.62 -6.50
C GLY A 85 20.28 -4.85 -7.30
N ILE A 86 19.78 -3.73 -6.77
CA ILE A 86 18.82 -2.87 -7.46
C ILE A 86 19.49 -2.15 -8.64
N GLU A 87 20.69 -1.59 -8.44
CA GLU A 87 21.44 -0.91 -9.51
C GLU A 87 21.75 -1.84 -10.68
N THR A 88 22.08 -3.10 -10.40
CA THR A 88 22.34 -4.11 -11.43
C THR A 88 21.08 -4.56 -12.16
N ARG A 89 19.91 -4.54 -11.52
CA ARG A 89 18.61 -4.82 -12.17
C ARG A 89 18.17 -3.70 -13.10
N HIS A 90 18.42 -2.46 -12.71
CA HIS A 90 17.95 -1.25 -13.39
C HIS A 90 19.13 -0.33 -13.79
N PRO A 91 20.05 -0.79 -14.65
CA PRO A 91 21.23 -0.02 -14.98
C PRO A 91 20.85 1.28 -15.70
N ARG A 92 21.27 2.42 -15.14
CA ARG A 92 20.97 3.79 -15.65
C ARG A 92 19.51 4.22 -15.56
N GLU A 93 18.64 3.41 -14.96
CA GLU A 93 17.23 3.73 -14.77
C GLU A 93 16.99 4.15 -13.32
N VAL A 94 17.40 5.38 -13.00
CA VAL A 94 17.33 5.98 -11.65
C VAL A 94 15.92 5.89 -11.06
N LYS A 95 14.91 6.16 -11.90
CA LYS A 95 13.51 6.11 -11.51
C LYS A 95 13.09 4.71 -11.08
N GLU A 96 13.44 3.70 -11.88
CA GLU A 96 13.14 2.31 -11.55
C GLU A 96 13.93 1.83 -10.32
N CYS A 97 15.20 2.24 -10.18
CA CYS A 97 15.97 2.00 -8.95
C CYS A 97 15.28 2.58 -7.71
N CYS A 98 14.81 3.83 -7.78
CA CYS A 98 14.14 4.49 -6.67
C CYS A 98 12.79 3.83 -6.35
N MET A 99 12.02 3.44 -7.37
CA MET A 99 10.77 2.69 -7.21
C MET A 99 11.02 1.35 -6.52
N ASP A 100 12.05 0.61 -6.94
CA ASP A 100 12.39 -0.70 -6.37
C ASP A 100 12.89 -0.58 -4.91
N VAL A 101 13.62 0.48 -4.58
CA VAL A 101 13.99 0.81 -3.18
C VAL A 101 12.75 1.04 -2.32
N LEU A 102 11.82 1.88 -2.79
CA LEU A 102 10.61 2.24 -2.05
C LEU A 102 9.67 1.03 -1.88
N GLU A 103 9.53 0.20 -2.92
CA GLU A 103 8.73 -1.03 -2.86
C GLU A 103 9.39 -2.07 -1.94
N THR A 104 10.71 -2.22 -2.00
CA THR A 104 11.48 -3.10 -1.11
C THR A 104 11.32 -2.69 0.35
N TRP A 105 11.44 -1.39 0.64
CA TRP A 105 11.19 -0.85 1.98
C TRP A 105 9.76 -1.14 2.45
N ARG A 106 8.75 -0.86 1.60
CA ARG A 106 7.34 -1.11 1.92
C ARG A 106 7.07 -2.58 2.21
N LEU A 107 7.63 -3.49 1.42
CA LEU A 107 7.47 -4.94 1.60
C LEU A 107 8.15 -5.44 2.87
N ARG A 108 9.30 -4.87 3.24
CA ARG A 108 10.02 -5.21 4.45
C ARG A 108 9.29 -4.73 5.71
N GLU A 109 8.86 -3.48 5.74
CA GLU A 109 8.24 -2.87 6.92
C GLU A 109 6.74 -3.23 7.03
N GLY A 110 6.08 -3.58 5.92
CA GLY A 110 4.69 -4.02 5.90
C GLY A 110 3.75 -3.00 6.54
N GLY A 111 3.16 -3.33 7.69
CA GLY A 111 2.29 -2.43 8.46
C GLY A 111 3.03 -1.28 9.15
N ALA A 112 4.35 -1.37 9.32
CA ALA A 112 5.19 -0.31 9.87
C ALA A 112 5.66 0.70 8.81
N ALA A 113 5.37 0.45 7.52
CA ALA A 113 5.66 1.35 6.40
C ALA A 113 4.72 2.59 6.44
N THR A 114 4.95 3.45 7.42
CA THR A 114 4.15 4.66 7.65
C THR A 114 4.67 5.83 6.81
N VAL A 115 3.77 6.75 6.50
CA VAL A 115 4.09 8.03 5.86
C VAL A 115 5.18 8.77 6.63
N GLN A 116 5.09 8.80 7.96
CA GLN A 116 6.04 9.50 8.81
C GLN A 116 7.46 8.92 8.68
N ALA A 117 7.60 7.59 8.63
CA ALA A 117 8.88 6.95 8.42
C ALA A 117 9.47 7.30 7.04
N LEU A 118 8.63 7.35 6.00
CA LEU A 118 9.05 7.78 4.66
C LEU A 118 9.47 9.26 4.63
N GLN A 119 8.67 10.16 5.21
CA GLN A 119 8.98 11.59 5.31
C GLN A 119 10.30 11.83 6.07
N GLN A 120 10.52 11.10 7.16
CA GLN A 120 11.75 11.17 7.93
C GLN A 120 12.95 10.73 7.08
N ALA A 121 12.85 9.59 6.40
CA ALA A 121 13.92 9.10 5.53
C ALA A 121 14.23 10.06 4.36
N LEU A 122 13.20 10.70 3.78
CA LEU A 122 13.36 11.73 2.75
C LEU A 122 14.10 12.96 3.29
N ARG A 123 13.71 13.47 4.46
CA ARG A 123 14.40 14.60 5.12
C ARG A 123 15.86 14.28 5.40
N GLU A 124 16.14 13.06 5.85
CA GLU A 124 17.51 12.60 6.09
C GLU A 124 18.35 12.39 4.82
N ALA A 125 17.70 12.27 3.66
CA ALA A 125 18.35 12.20 2.36
C ALA A 125 18.50 13.58 1.67
N ASP A 126 18.20 14.67 2.39
CA ASP A 126 18.08 16.05 1.90
C ASP A 126 16.96 16.26 0.86
N LEU A 127 15.94 15.40 0.86
CA LEU A 127 14.76 15.48 0.00
C LEU A 127 13.58 16.12 0.76
N THR A 128 13.84 17.19 1.50
CA THR A 128 12.86 17.86 2.38
C THR A 128 11.64 18.37 1.63
N ALA A 129 11.83 18.92 0.41
CA ALA A 129 10.73 19.40 -0.42
C ALA A 129 9.74 18.27 -0.76
N LEU A 130 10.25 17.07 -1.07
CA LEU A 130 9.41 15.90 -1.33
C LEU A 130 8.76 15.38 -0.05
N ALA A 131 9.46 15.42 1.09
CA ALA A 131 8.88 15.04 2.37
C ALA A 131 7.66 15.92 2.75
N ASP A 132 7.73 17.21 2.43
CA ASP A 132 6.66 18.17 2.73
C ASP A 132 5.53 18.12 1.69
N ASP A 133 5.83 17.76 0.43
CA ASP A 133 4.81 17.57 -0.64
C ASP A 133 3.98 16.29 -0.47
N ILE A 134 4.52 15.28 0.23
CA ILE A 134 3.79 14.05 0.56
C ILE A 134 2.73 14.35 1.64
N ASP A 135 1.61 14.92 1.22
CA ASP A 135 0.42 15.04 2.05
C ASP A 135 -0.38 13.74 1.98
N MET A 136 0.08 12.76 2.75
CA MET A 136 -0.64 11.52 3.00
C MET A 136 -1.43 11.57 4.30
N SER A 137 -2.02 12.74 4.62
CA SER A 137 -2.98 12.88 5.73
C SER A 137 -3.92 11.67 5.76
N PRO A 138 -3.94 10.89 6.87
CA PRO A 138 -4.98 9.89 7.03
C PRO A 138 -6.30 10.66 7.03
N ALA A 139 -7.24 10.26 6.17
CA ALA A 139 -8.58 10.81 6.20
C ALA A 139 -9.09 10.69 7.65
N GLN A 140 -9.36 11.84 8.28
CA GLN A 140 -9.95 11.94 9.61
C GLN A 140 -11.35 11.36 9.63
#